data_AF-A0A3C1LR00-F1
#
_entry.id   AF-A0A3C1LR00-F1
#
_cell.length_a   1.000
_cell.length_b   1.000
_cell.length_c   1.000
_cell.angle_alpha   90.00
_cell.angle_beta   90.00
_cell.angle_gamma   90.00
#
_symmetry.space_group_name_H-M   'P 1'
#
loop_
_entity.id
_entity.type
_entity.pdbx_description
1 polymer ?
#
loop_
_entity_poly.entity_id
_entity_poly.type
_entity_poly.pdbx_seq_one_letter_code
_entity_poly.pdbx_strand_id
1 'polypeptide(L)'
;MGDGTDLILLNGNNKFGGMIDGYGRRVVIFPDDGHPDPCCEALDLTGDGRDEIILWGKDRMFIYTQDNVVKGDVHSPRRYPTYNALQTTVGSTPTETERHIVR
;
A
#
# COMPACT_ATOMS: atom_id res chain seq x y z
N MET A 1 -9.74 -4.91 2.72
CA MET A 1 -9.60 -3.62 1.98
C MET A 1 -9.99 -3.83 0.51
N GLY A 2 -10.40 -2.79 -0.23
CA GLY A 2 -10.54 -2.86 -1.70
C GLY A 2 -11.94 -3.18 -2.23
N ASP A 3 -12.99 -2.55 -1.68
CA ASP A 3 -14.35 -2.58 -2.23
C ASP A 3 -14.59 -1.53 -3.35
N GLY A 4 -13.53 -0.84 -3.78
CA GLY A 4 -13.59 0.25 -4.76
C GLY A 4 -13.76 1.64 -4.16
N THR A 5 -13.76 1.77 -2.83
CA THR A 5 -13.74 3.08 -2.17
C THR A 5 -12.35 3.70 -2.21
N ASP A 6 -12.27 4.96 -2.67
CA ASP A 6 -11.04 5.74 -2.61
C ASP A 6 -10.68 6.08 -1.16
N LEU A 7 -9.44 5.77 -0.78
CA LEU A 7 -8.88 6.05 0.54
C LEU A 7 -7.62 6.90 0.41
N ILE A 8 -7.33 7.67 1.47
CA ILE A 8 -6.10 8.44 1.57
C ILE A 8 -5.16 7.71 2.53
N LEU A 9 -3.98 7.34 2.03
CA LEU A 9 -2.90 6.77 2.84
C LEU A 9 -2.18 7.89 3.62
N LEU A 10 -2.09 7.72 4.94
CA LEU A 10 -1.36 8.67 5.81
C LEU A 10 0.10 8.27 5.99
N ASN A 11 0.33 7.13 6.64
CA ASN A 11 1.61 6.43 6.79
C ASN A 11 1.37 5.05 7.40
N GLY A 12 2.45 4.28 7.59
CA GLY A 12 2.40 2.95 8.18
C GLY A 12 2.03 2.89 9.67
N ASN A 13 2.16 3.97 10.43
CA ASN A 13 2.13 3.90 11.90
C ASN A 13 0.82 3.29 12.45
N ASN A 14 0.94 2.29 13.30
CA ASN A 14 -0.19 1.45 13.74
C ASN A 14 -1.14 2.23 14.66
N LYS A 15 -0.63 3.27 15.33
CA LYS A 15 -1.39 4.08 16.30
C LYS A 15 -1.96 5.35 15.67
N PHE A 16 -1.21 6.02 14.81
CA PHE A 16 -1.55 7.35 14.29
C PHE A 16 -1.70 7.40 12.76
N GLY A 17 -1.22 6.39 12.04
CA GLY A 17 -1.32 6.25 10.60
C GLY A 17 -2.55 5.48 10.17
N GLY A 18 -2.41 4.71 9.08
CA GLY A 18 -3.49 3.98 8.44
C GLY A 18 -4.04 4.71 7.21
N MET A 19 -5.29 4.42 6.88
CA MET A 19 -5.99 5.07 5.77
C MET A 19 -7.32 5.68 6.21
N ILE A 20 -7.62 6.84 5.65
CA ILE A 20 -8.84 7.60 5.93
C ILE A 20 -9.76 7.64 4.71
N ASP A 21 -11.06 7.78 4.94
CA ASP A 21 -12.05 8.01 3.89
C ASP A 21 -12.17 9.52 3.54
N GLY A 22 -13.04 9.84 2.58
CA GLY A 22 -13.33 11.22 2.18
C GLY A 22 -13.97 12.10 3.26
N TYR A 23 -14.34 11.54 4.41
CA TYR A 23 -14.85 12.25 5.58
C TYR A 23 -13.78 12.44 6.67
N GLY A 24 -12.54 12.01 6.41
CA GLY A 24 -11.44 12.09 7.37
C GLY A 24 -11.50 11.04 8.48
N ARG A 25 -12.35 10.01 8.36
CA ARG A 25 -12.44 8.92 9.34
C ARG A 25 -11.39 7.88 9.01
N ARG A 26 -10.61 7.46 10.00
CA ARG A 26 -9.69 6.32 9.85
C ARG A 26 -10.48 5.02 9.75
N VAL A 27 -10.43 4.39 8.58
CA VAL A 27 -11.17 3.18 8.25
C VAL A 27 -10.27 1.96 8.07
N VAL A 28 -8.95 2.16 7.96
CA VAL A 28 -7.96 1.08 7.96
C VAL A 28 -6.86 1.37 8.97
N ILE A 29 -6.50 0.34 9.74
CA ILE A 29 -5.41 0.33 10.71
C ILE A 29 -4.45 -0.78 10.29
N PHE A 30 -3.15 -0.48 10.22
CA PHE A 30 -2.13 -1.50 9.94
C PHE A 30 -1.91 -2.39 11.16
N PRO A 31 -1.67 -3.71 10.95
CA PRO A 31 -1.39 -4.64 12.03
C PRO A 31 -0.03 -4.33 12.67
N ASP A 32 0.15 -4.72 13.93
CA ASP A 32 1.45 -4.65 14.61
C ASP A 32 2.30 -5.89 14.31
N ASP A 33 2.71 -6.03 13.05
CA ASP A 33 3.46 -7.17 12.50
C ASP A 33 4.97 -6.89 12.34
N GLY A 34 5.43 -5.71 12.76
CA GLY A 34 6.83 -5.29 12.66
C GLY A 34 7.20 -4.60 11.34
N HIS A 35 6.22 -4.20 10.53
CA HIS A 35 6.47 -3.36 9.37
C HIS A 35 7.12 -2.01 9.77
N PRO A 36 7.95 -1.42 8.89
CA PRO A 36 8.42 -0.05 9.07
C PRO A 36 7.29 0.95 8.82
N ASP A 37 7.37 2.16 9.39
CA ASP A 37 6.44 3.27 9.15
C ASP A 37 7.03 4.59 8.58
N PRO A 38 8.35 4.79 8.35
CA PRO A 38 8.87 6.06 7.83
C PRO A 38 8.44 6.42 6.40
N CYS A 39 8.27 5.41 5.54
CA CYS A 39 7.94 5.61 4.13
C CYS A 39 6.79 4.70 3.71
N CYS A 40 5.90 5.24 2.87
CA CYS A 40 4.75 4.51 2.36
C CYS A 40 4.38 4.94 0.93
N GLU A 41 3.84 4.01 0.15
CA GLU A 41 3.33 4.26 -1.20
C GLU A 41 2.18 3.30 -1.51
N ALA A 42 1.27 3.70 -2.39
CA ALA A 42 0.19 2.89 -2.90
C ALA A 42 0.39 2.69 -4.41
N LEU A 43 0.64 1.46 -4.84
CA LEU A 43 0.90 1.10 -6.24
C LEU A 43 0.21 -0.21 -6.61
N ASP A 44 -0.40 -0.23 -7.79
CA ASP A 44 -0.92 -1.45 -8.43
C ASP A 44 0.25 -2.30 -8.95
N LEU A 45 0.81 -3.13 -8.07
CA LEU A 45 1.93 -4.02 -8.37
C LEU A 45 1.44 -5.33 -9.01
N THR A 46 0.19 -5.72 -8.74
CA THR A 46 -0.41 -6.94 -9.28
C THR A 46 -1.04 -6.76 -10.65
N GLY A 47 -1.35 -5.51 -11.04
CA GLY A 47 -2.02 -5.18 -12.29
C GLY A 47 -3.51 -5.48 -12.27
N ASP A 48 -4.12 -5.63 -11.10
CA ASP A 48 -5.54 -5.95 -10.94
C ASP A 48 -6.43 -4.71 -10.74
N GLY A 49 -5.82 -3.52 -10.82
CA GLY A 49 -6.50 -2.23 -10.65
C GLY A 49 -6.63 -1.76 -9.20
N ARG A 50 -6.19 -2.57 -8.22
CA ARG A 50 -6.14 -2.19 -6.81
C ARG A 50 -4.71 -1.96 -6.39
N ASP A 51 -4.49 -0.89 -5.64
CA ASP A 51 -3.16 -0.60 -5.12
C ASP A 51 -2.80 -1.56 -3.98
N GLU A 52 -1.60 -2.10 -4.05
CA GLU A 52 -0.87 -2.60 -2.89
C GLU A 52 -0.34 -1.45 -2.06
N ILE A 53 -0.32 -1.62 -0.73
CA ILE A 53 0.36 -0.68 0.15
C ILE A 53 1.77 -1.18 0.41
N ILE A 54 2.75 -0.35 0.08
CA ILE A 54 4.16 -0.61 0.28
C ILE A 54 4.61 0.23 1.47
N LEU A 55 5.11 -0.42 2.52
CA LEU A 55 5.78 0.24 3.63
C LEU A 55 7.25 -0.16 3.64
N TRP A 56 8.17 0.80 3.74
CA TRP A 56 9.59 0.48 3.78
C TRP A 56 10.36 1.37 4.75
N GLY A 57 11.45 0.80 5.24
CA GLY A 57 12.45 1.48 6.04
C GLY A 57 13.83 1.20 5.48
N LYS A 58 14.84 1.31 6.33
CA LYS A 58 16.24 1.10 5.92
C LYS A 58 16.51 -0.36 5.50
N ASP A 59 15.93 -1.31 6.23
CA ASP A 59 16.38 -2.71 6.18
C ASP A 59 15.31 -3.67 5.61
N ARG A 60 14.05 -3.23 5.52
CA ARG A 60 12.91 -4.10 5.16
C ARG A 60 11.84 -3.34 4.39
N MET A 61 11.08 -4.10 3.61
CA MET A 61 9.89 -3.65 2.88
C MET A 61 8.76 -4.66 3.11
N PHE A 62 7.57 -4.13 3.37
CA PHE A 62 6.32 -4.86 3.54
C PHE A 62 5.39 -4.46 2.40
N ILE A 63 4.77 -5.46 1.77
CA ILE A 63 3.75 -5.25 0.75
C ILE A 63 2.46 -5.86 1.27
N TYR A 64 1.46 -5.01 1.45
CA TYR A 64 0.10 -5.40 1.79
C TYR A 64 -0.73 -5.49 0.51
N THR A 65 -1.22 -6.70 0.24
CA THR A 65 -2.14 -7.00 -0.85
C THR A 65 -3.42 -7.60 -0.29
N GLN A 66 -4.48 -7.59 -1.09
CA GLN A 66 -5.79 -8.11 -0.73
C GLN A 66 -5.83 -9.63 -0.94
N ASP A 67 -6.52 -10.35 -0.03
CA ASP A 67 -6.57 -11.82 -0.06
C ASP A 67 -7.63 -12.39 -1.02
N ASN A 68 -8.44 -11.51 -1.62
CA ASN A 68 -9.55 -11.86 -2.47
C ASN A 68 -9.29 -11.53 -3.94
N VAL A 69 -9.81 -12.38 -4.82
CA VAL A 69 -9.88 -12.08 -6.26
C VAL A 69 -11.16 -11.29 -6.51
N VAL A 70 -11.03 -10.07 -7.02
CA VAL A 70 -12.20 -9.31 -7.48
C VAL A 70 -12.60 -9.79 -8.87
N LYS A 71 -13.89 -10.11 -9.04
CA LYS A 71 -14.48 -10.44 -10.34
C LYS A 71 -15.31 -9.25 -10.80
N GLY A 72 -14.95 -8.63 -11.92
CA GLY A 72 -15.67 -7.50 -12.52
C GLY A 72 -14.76 -6.31 -12.80
N ASP A 73 -15.34 -5.20 -13.27
CA ASP A 73 -14.61 -3.95 -13.46
C ASP A 73 -14.21 -3.37 -12.09
N VAL A 74 -12.90 -3.29 -11.87
CA VAL A 74 -12.32 -2.62 -10.70
C VAL A 74 -12.25 -1.12 -11.00
N HIS A 75 -12.74 -0.31 -10.06
CA HIS A 75 -12.58 1.14 -10.15
C HIS A 75 -11.09 1.48 -10.05
N SER A 76 -10.46 1.81 -11.18
CA SER A 76 -9.08 2.26 -11.26
C SER A 76 -9.06 3.76 -11.53
N PRO A 77 -8.86 4.62 -10.51
CA PRO A 77 -8.76 6.05 -10.72
C PRO A 77 -7.58 6.38 -11.65
N ARG A 78 -7.76 7.41 -12.48
CA ARG A 78 -6.74 7.84 -13.44
C ARG A 78 -5.55 8.44 -12.69
N ARG A 79 -4.46 7.67 -12.59
CA ARG A 79 -3.23 8.11 -11.90
C ARG A 79 -2.38 9.04 -12.78
N TYR A 80 -1.54 9.85 -12.13
CA TYR A 80 -0.43 10.51 -12.81
C TYR A 80 0.54 9.45 -13.36
N PRO A 81 1.23 9.72 -14.48
CA PRO A 81 2.29 8.82 -14.93
C PRO A 81 3.31 8.61 -13.81
N THR A 82 3.69 7.37 -13.55
CA THR A 82 4.64 7.01 -12.47
C THR A 82 6.06 7.55 -12.71
N TYR A 83 6.36 8.01 -13.92
CA TYR A 83 7.58 8.76 -14.18
C TYR A 83 7.43 10.16 -13.57
N ASN A 84 8.31 10.52 -12.62
CA ASN A 84 8.41 11.79 -11.85
C ASN A 84 8.04 11.71 -10.36
N ALA A 85 7.51 10.59 -9.85
CA ALA A 85 7.82 10.24 -8.46
C ALA A 85 9.30 9.82 -8.47
N LEU A 86 10.18 10.55 -7.79
CA LEU A 86 11.61 10.20 -7.76
C LEU A 86 11.80 8.91 -6.95
N GLN A 87 11.56 7.76 -7.60
CA GLN A 87 11.94 6.45 -7.13
C GLN A 87 12.97 5.91 -8.12
N THR A 88 14.24 6.22 -7.87
CA THR A 88 15.34 5.53 -8.54
C THR A 88 15.41 4.14 -7.93
N THR A 89 14.85 3.13 -8.60
CA THR A 89 15.10 1.73 -8.25
C THR A 89 16.55 1.39 -8.60
N VAL A 90 17.46 1.55 -7.64
CA VAL A 90 18.77 0.93 -7.70
C VAL A 90 18.60 -0.51 -7.23
N GLY A 91 18.68 -1.46 -8.16
CA GLY A 91 18.62 -2.88 -7.85
C GLY A 91 19.80 -3.29 -6.96
N SER A 92 19.55 -3.40 -5.66
CA SER A 92 20.28 -4.30 -4.79
C SER A 92 19.33 -5.46 -4.48
N THR A 93 19.84 -6.69 -4.52
CA THR A 93 19.09 -7.88 -4.10
C THR A 93 18.54 -7.63 -2.70
N PRO A 94 17.20 -7.55 -2.51
CA PRO A 94 16.63 -7.44 -1.19
C PRO A 94 17.00 -8.70 -0.43
N THR A 95 17.61 -8.56 0.73
CA THR A 95 17.97 -9.70 1.58
C THR A 95 16.74 -10.44 2.11
N GLU A 96 15.55 -9.84 2.09
CA GLU A 96 14.27 -10.48 2.39
C GLU A 96 13.10 -9.58 1.91
N THR A 97 12.08 -10.15 1.28
CA THR A 97 10.81 -9.48 0.98
C THR A 97 9.69 -10.32 1.59
N GLU A 98 9.06 -9.81 2.65
CA GLU A 98 7.92 -10.47 3.26
C GLU A 98 6.62 -9.92 2.67
N ARG A 99 5.77 -10.82 2.15
CA ARG A 99 4.42 -10.50 1.70
C ARG A 99 3.46 -10.80 2.84
N HIS A 100 2.79 -9.77 3.34
CA HIS A 100 1.80 -9.90 4.41
C HIS A 100 0.40 -9.62 3.84
N ILE A 101 -0.51 -10.55 4.10
CA ILE A 101 -1.89 -10.47 3.64
C ILE A 101 -2.73 -9.89 4.77
N VAL A 102 -3.32 -8.71 4.55
CA VAL A 102 -4.25 -8.11 5.52
C VAL A 102 -5.68 -8.45 5.11
N ARG A 103 -6.41 -9.10 6.02
CA ARG A 103 -7.83 -9.41 5.90
C ARG A 103 -8.69 -8.23 6.35
#